data_AF-A0A522W5E9-F1
#
_entry.id   AF-A0A522W5E9-F1
#
_cell.length_a   1.000
_cell.length_b   1.000
_cell.length_c   1.000
_cell.angle_alpha   90.00
_cell.angle_beta   90.00
_cell.angle_gamma   90.00
#
_symmetry.space_group_name_H-M   'P 1'
#
loop_
_entity.id
_entity.type
_entity.pdbx_description
1 polymer ?
#
loop_
_entity_poly.entity_id
_entity_poly.type
_entity_poly.pdbx_seq_one_letter_code
_entity_poly.pdbx_strand_id
1 'polypeptide(L)'
;MTNLLNSNRTAASGRRPNGLPGKFWDEASQSPRLEELVRSYLELERRYGQEGGGIPGVPASPEDYSIDEKHPMCGCDLEVNKRLHAAGFTNEQAQLVYDLAVERLMPTLHGMAGELNQQRHVEKLHQHFGGSDRWDEVKRQLDAWGKANLSEEVLTALGSSAEGIVALERMMRSGEPGLGLQSAPENMPQTEADLKQMVADPRYWRQRDPAYMARVNEAFKRAYPNKG
;
A
#
# COMPACT_ATOMS: atom_id res chain seq x y z
N MET A 1 14.94 -16.78 91.33
CA MET A 1 13.82 -17.58 90.78
C MET A 1 14.05 -17.76 89.28
N THR A 2 14.38 -19.00 88.89
CA THR A 2 14.14 -19.69 87.59
C THR A 2 14.54 -18.99 86.27
N ASN A 3 15.62 -19.45 85.59
CA ASN A 3 15.67 -20.52 84.56
C ASN A 3 15.00 -20.13 83.22
N LEU A 4 15.46 -20.49 82.00
CA LEU A 4 16.67 -21.06 81.40
C LEU A 4 16.37 -21.04 79.88
N LEU A 5 17.39 -20.93 79.02
CA LEU A 5 17.29 -21.23 77.59
C LEU A 5 16.47 -22.51 77.34
N ASN A 6 15.53 -22.50 76.38
CA ASN A 6 15.24 -23.60 75.44
C ASN A 6 13.82 -23.48 74.84
N SER A 7 13.71 -23.39 73.52
CA SER A 7 12.70 -24.12 72.74
C SER A 7 13.14 -24.23 71.28
N ASN A 8 14.32 -24.85 71.07
CA ASN A 8 14.55 -25.59 69.84
C ASN A 8 13.90 -26.97 70.05
N ARG A 9 12.60 -27.12 69.71
CA ARG A 9 11.92 -28.41 69.51
C ARG A 9 10.46 -28.23 69.11
N THR A 10 10.19 -28.39 67.82
CA THR A 10 9.07 -29.23 67.36
C THR A 10 9.58 -30.04 66.17
N ALA A 11 10.17 -31.19 66.49
CA ALA A 11 10.19 -32.31 65.55
C ALA A 11 8.75 -32.82 65.36
N ALA A 12 8.47 -33.30 64.14
CA ALA A 12 7.32 -34.12 63.75
C ALA A 12 5.94 -33.45 63.78
N SER A 13 5.62 -32.70 62.73
CA SER A 13 4.32 -32.83 62.09
C SER A 13 4.56 -33.48 60.75
N GLY A 14 4.20 -34.76 60.62
CA GLY A 14 4.42 -35.63 59.47
C GLY A 14 3.68 -35.24 58.19
N ARG A 15 3.51 -33.95 57.95
CA ARG A 15 2.76 -33.40 56.83
C ARG A 15 3.67 -32.50 56.02
N ARG A 16 3.69 -32.75 54.72
CA ARG A 16 4.39 -31.93 53.74
C ARG A 16 3.98 -30.45 53.94
N PRO A 17 4.94 -29.52 54.11
CA PRO A 17 4.65 -28.09 54.16
C PRO A 17 3.88 -27.62 52.92
N ASN A 18 2.92 -26.71 53.13
CA ASN A 18 2.18 -26.09 52.03
C ASN A 18 3.17 -25.29 51.15
N GLY A 19 3.22 -25.62 49.85
CA GLY A 19 4.13 -25.00 48.88
C GLY A 19 5.36 -25.82 48.51
N LEU A 20 5.70 -26.89 49.24
CA LEU A 20 6.82 -27.77 48.88
C LEU A 20 6.38 -28.80 47.83
N PRO A 21 6.96 -28.84 46.62
CA PRO A 21 6.66 -29.88 45.63
C PRO A 21 6.93 -31.29 46.17
N GLY A 22 6.11 -32.27 45.78
CA GLY A 22 6.19 -33.64 46.30
C GLY A 22 7.54 -34.32 46.05
N LYS A 23 8.22 -33.95 44.96
CA LYS A 23 9.57 -34.44 44.63
C LYS A 23 10.66 -34.07 45.66
N PHE A 24 10.42 -33.06 46.50
CA PHE A 24 11.33 -32.62 47.56
C PHE A 24 10.85 -33.04 48.96
N TRP A 25 9.88 -33.93 49.06
CA TRP A 25 9.40 -34.48 50.31
C TRP A 25 9.72 -35.97 50.38
N ASP A 26 10.29 -36.41 51.50
CA ASP A 26 10.48 -37.82 51.78
C ASP A 26 9.36 -38.32 52.70
N GLU A 27 8.48 -39.16 52.14
CA GLU A 27 7.37 -39.77 52.88
C GLU A 27 7.84 -40.80 53.91
N ALA A 28 9.00 -41.43 53.71
CA ALA A 28 9.52 -42.45 54.62
C ALA A 28 10.13 -41.84 55.89
N SER A 29 10.87 -40.74 55.74
CA SER A 29 11.48 -40.01 56.88
C SER A 29 10.63 -38.84 57.38
N GLN A 30 9.48 -38.57 56.74
CA GLN A 30 8.62 -37.41 56.98
C GLN A 30 9.40 -36.09 57.04
N SER A 31 10.38 -35.93 56.15
CA SER A 31 11.31 -34.81 56.16
C SER A 31 11.53 -34.22 54.75
N PRO A 32 11.89 -32.93 54.65
CA PRO A 32 12.26 -32.33 53.38
C PRO A 32 13.59 -32.89 52.84
N ARG A 33 13.62 -33.18 51.55
CA ARG A 33 14.82 -33.53 50.78
C ARG A 33 15.64 -32.27 50.48
N LEU A 34 16.36 -31.79 51.49
CA LEU A 34 17.14 -30.55 51.42
C LEU A 34 18.24 -30.59 50.37
N GLU A 35 18.93 -31.72 50.21
CA GLU A 35 20.00 -31.85 49.22
C GLU A 35 19.48 -31.74 47.78
N GLU A 36 18.37 -32.39 47.45
CA GLU A 36 17.73 -32.26 46.13
C GLU A 36 17.16 -30.86 45.90
N LEU A 37 16.64 -30.21 46.94
CA LEU A 37 16.12 -28.84 46.83
C LEU A 37 17.25 -27.84 46.55
N VAL A 38 18.36 -27.94 47.28
CA VAL A 38 19.57 -27.13 47.04
C VAL A 38 20.15 -27.44 45.66
N ARG A 39 20.22 -28.71 45.26
CA ARG A 39 20.68 -29.10 43.91
C ARG A 39 19.80 -28.52 42.81
N SER A 40 18.48 -28.61 42.95
CA SER A 40 17.53 -28.04 41.99
C SER A 40 17.61 -26.51 41.93
N TYR A 41 17.86 -25.84 43.06
CA TYR A 41 18.06 -24.40 43.10
C TYR A 41 19.37 -23.99 42.42
N LEU A 42 20.47 -24.69 42.70
CA LEU A 42 21.77 -24.43 42.05
C LEU A 42 21.75 -24.77 40.56
N GLU A 43 20.99 -25.78 40.13
CA GLU A 43 20.75 -26.05 38.72
C GLU A 43 19.92 -24.95 38.05
N LEU A 44 18.95 -24.38 38.78
CA LEU A 44 18.20 -23.21 38.33
C LEU A 44 19.16 -22.02 38.20
N GLU A 45 19.89 -21.65 39.25
CA GLU A 45 20.88 -20.57 39.16
C GLU A 45 21.96 -20.81 38.13
N ARG A 46 22.39 -22.06 37.88
CA ARG A 46 23.35 -22.37 36.83
C ARG A 46 22.74 -22.19 35.45
N ARG A 47 21.50 -22.65 35.25
CA ARG A 47 20.79 -22.52 33.97
C ARG A 47 20.42 -21.07 33.66
N TYR A 48 20.10 -20.29 34.69
CA TYR A 48 19.74 -18.86 34.56
C TYR A 48 20.95 -17.92 34.76
N GLY A 49 22.07 -18.42 35.26
CA GLY A 49 23.29 -17.65 35.58
C GLY A 49 24.47 -17.89 34.65
N GLN A 50 24.53 -19.01 33.90
CA GLN A 50 25.57 -19.21 32.88
C GLN A 50 25.33 -18.40 31.59
N GLU A 51 24.12 -17.90 31.35
CA GLU A 51 23.80 -16.91 30.32
C GLU A 51 23.69 -15.51 30.95
N GLY A 52 24.79 -15.01 31.52
CA GLY A 52 24.94 -13.59 31.88
C GLY A 52 23.75 -12.92 32.59
N GLY A 53 23.09 -13.58 33.56
CA GLY A 53 22.02 -12.97 34.37
C GLY A 53 20.82 -12.38 33.61
N GLY A 54 20.63 -12.73 32.33
CA GLY A 54 19.55 -12.21 31.48
C GLY A 54 18.26 -13.04 31.59
N ILE A 55 17.13 -12.42 31.26
CA ILE A 55 15.86 -13.13 31.09
C ILE A 55 15.97 -13.99 29.81
N PRO A 56 15.69 -15.30 29.84
CA PRO A 56 15.81 -16.16 28.65
C PRO A 56 15.04 -15.61 27.44
N GLY A 57 15.73 -15.52 26.30
CA GLY A 57 15.16 -15.01 25.04
C GLY A 57 15.24 -13.48 24.86
N VAL A 58 15.67 -12.74 25.89
CA VAL A 58 16.02 -11.32 25.77
C VAL A 58 17.47 -11.22 25.29
N PRO A 59 17.77 -10.42 24.25
CA PRO A 59 19.14 -10.21 23.80
C PRO A 59 20.03 -9.59 24.89
N ALA A 60 21.35 -9.71 24.76
CA ALA A 60 22.30 -9.21 25.76
C ALA A 60 22.38 -7.68 25.79
N SER A 61 22.10 -7.04 24.66
CA SER A 61 22.02 -5.58 24.54
C SER A 61 20.87 -5.17 23.60
N PRO A 62 20.43 -3.89 23.66
CA PRO A 62 19.44 -3.36 22.73
C PRO A 62 19.84 -3.43 21.25
N GLU A 63 21.14 -3.52 20.96
CA GLU A 63 21.67 -3.58 19.60
C GLU A 63 21.57 -5.00 19.01
N ASP A 64 21.39 -6.01 19.86
CA ASP A 64 21.38 -7.42 19.48
C ASP A 64 19.98 -7.92 19.06
N TYR A 65 18.96 -7.05 19.02
CA TYR A 65 17.67 -7.42 18.44
C TYR A 65 17.80 -7.68 16.94
N SER A 66 17.36 -8.84 16.50
CA SER A 66 17.27 -9.22 15.09
C SER A 66 15.84 -9.06 14.63
N ILE A 67 15.56 -7.90 14.00
CA ILE A 67 14.25 -7.50 13.51
C ILE A 67 14.22 -7.59 11.98
N ASP A 68 13.23 -8.30 11.45
CA ASP A 68 12.92 -8.31 10.02
C ASP A 68 12.13 -7.06 9.64
N GLU A 69 12.72 -6.21 8.80
CA GLU A 69 12.15 -4.93 8.39
C GLU A 69 11.15 -5.10 7.24
N LYS A 70 9.87 -5.24 7.59
CA LYS A 70 8.78 -5.38 6.60
C LYS A 70 8.44 -4.07 5.87
N HIS A 71 8.85 -2.91 6.40
CA HIS A 71 8.57 -1.62 5.79
C HIS A 71 9.63 -0.55 6.13
N PRO A 72 10.13 0.25 5.17
CA PRO A 72 11.20 1.23 5.41
C PRO A 72 10.89 2.31 6.46
N MET A 73 9.62 2.65 6.67
CA MET A 73 9.20 3.63 7.68
C MET A 73 9.05 3.05 9.09
N CYS A 74 9.11 1.73 9.24
CA CYS A 74 8.99 1.03 10.52
C CYS A 74 10.15 0.03 10.67
N GLY A 75 11.35 0.46 10.26
CA GLY A 75 12.58 -0.33 10.42
C GLY A 75 13.08 -0.34 11.86
N CYS A 76 14.17 -1.05 12.08
CA CYS A 76 14.77 -1.20 13.40
C CYS A 76 15.24 0.15 13.95
N ASP A 77 14.76 0.51 15.14
CA ASP A 77 15.10 1.76 15.82
C ASP A 77 15.75 1.47 17.17
N LEU A 78 16.96 2.01 17.37
CA LEU A 78 17.75 1.76 18.58
C LEU A 78 17.08 2.30 19.85
N GLU A 79 16.37 3.42 19.77
CA GLU A 79 15.70 4.01 20.93
C GLU A 79 14.47 3.20 21.33
N VAL A 80 13.74 2.67 20.34
CA VAL A 80 12.68 1.69 20.56
C VAL A 80 13.25 0.43 21.20
N ASN A 81 14.33 -0.13 20.63
CA ASN A 81 14.97 -1.33 21.15
C ASN A 81 15.49 -1.17 22.58
N LYS A 82 16.03 0.01 22.95
CA LYS A 82 16.43 0.31 24.34
C LYS A 82 15.25 0.19 25.29
N ARG A 83 14.08 0.70 24.90
CA ARG A 83 12.86 0.61 25.71
C ARG A 83 12.34 -0.83 25.81
N LEU A 84 12.37 -1.57 24.70
CA LEU A 84 11.99 -2.98 24.66
C LEU A 84 12.91 -3.83 25.54
N HIS A 85 14.23 -3.60 25.45
CA HIS A 85 15.24 -4.28 26.26
C HIS A 85 15.06 -3.96 27.75
N ALA A 86 14.87 -2.67 28.10
CA ALA A 86 14.60 -2.27 29.48
C ALA A 86 13.30 -2.87 30.04
N ALA A 87 12.34 -3.17 29.17
CA ALA A 87 11.10 -3.87 29.52
C ALA A 87 11.24 -5.41 29.51
N GLY A 88 12.41 -5.95 29.18
CA GLY A 88 12.67 -7.40 29.14
C GLY A 88 11.98 -8.13 28.00
N PHE A 89 11.78 -7.46 26.86
CA PHE A 89 11.16 -8.09 25.69
C PHE A 89 12.11 -9.08 25.03
N THR A 90 11.61 -10.28 24.72
CA THR A 90 12.36 -11.23 23.90
C THR A 90 12.44 -10.77 22.45
N ASN A 91 13.32 -11.40 21.64
CA ASN A 91 13.41 -11.06 20.22
C ASN A 91 12.07 -11.25 19.48
N GLU A 92 11.34 -12.32 19.78
CA GLU A 92 10.01 -12.57 19.19
C GLU A 92 8.98 -11.50 19.59
N GLN A 93 9.01 -11.07 20.85
CA GLN A 93 8.11 -10.02 21.33
C GLN A 93 8.45 -8.66 20.70
N ALA A 94 9.74 -8.36 20.53
CA ALA A 94 10.18 -7.16 19.83
C ALA A 94 9.73 -7.19 18.36
N GLN A 95 9.93 -8.31 17.66
CA GLN A 95 9.45 -8.47 16.28
C GLN A 95 7.93 -8.23 16.17
N LEU A 96 7.13 -8.78 17.10
CA LEU A 96 5.68 -8.58 17.11
C LEU A 96 5.30 -7.09 17.24
N VAL A 97 6.04 -6.30 18.01
CA VAL A 97 5.80 -4.84 18.13
C VAL A 97 6.04 -4.13 16.80
N TYR A 98 7.14 -4.45 16.10
CA TYR A 98 7.42 -3.88 14.77
C TYR A 98 6.39 -4.32 13.73
N ASP A 99 5.99 -5.59 13.75
CA ASP A 99 4.95 -6.12 12.88
C ASP A 99 3.62 -5.37 13.07
N LEU A 100 3.18 -5.22 14.32
CA LEU A 100 1.96 -4.49 14.65
C LEU A 100 2.05 -3.01 14.28
N ALA A 101 3.23 -2.39 14.38
CA ALA A 101 3.45 -1.02 13.94
C ALA A 101 3.19 -0.91 12.43
N VAL A 102 3.72 -1.83 11.62
CA VAL A 102 3.45 -1.86 10.17
C VAL A 102 1.97 -2.08 9.89
N GLU A 103 1.35 -3.08 10.53
CA GLU A 103 -0.05 -3.45 10.30
C GLU A 103 -1.05 -2.34 10.67
N ARG A 104 -0.73 -1.50 11.66
CA ARG A 104 -1.65 -0.46 12.14
C ARG A 104 -1.31 0.94 11.66
N LEU A 105 -0.04 1.31 11.63
CA LEU A 105 0.36 2.66 11.25
C LEU A 105 0.30 2.88 9.74
N MET A 106 0.71 1.88 8.95
CA MET A 106 0.78 2.06 7.50
C MET A 106 -0.59 2.34 6.86
N PRO A 107 -1.67 1.59 7.17
CA PRO A 107 -2.99 1.90 6.62
C PRO A 107 -3.49 3.31 7.00
N THR A 108 -3.24 3.74 8.24
CA THR A 108 -3.61 5.08 8.71
C THR A 108 -2.85 6.17 7.96
N LEU A 109 -1.53 6.01 7.77
CA LEU A 109 -0.72 6.96 7.01
C LEU A 109 -1.16 7.04 5.54
N HIS A 110 -1.46 5.90 4.91
CA HIS A 110 -1.98 5.89 3.54
C HIS A 110 -3.33 6.60 3.42
N GLY A 111 -4.24 6.40 4.39
CA GLY A 111 -5.52 7.12 4.45
C GLY A 111 -5.33 8.63 4.54
N MET A 112 -4.50 9.09 5.49
CA MET A 112 -4.20 10.52 5.67
C MET A 112 -3.53 11.15 4.44
N ALA A 113 -2.58 10.46 3.82
CA ALA A 113 -1.92 10.92 2.61
C ALA A 113 -2.91 11.05 1.45
N GLY A 114 -3.85 10.10 1.32
CA GLY A 114 -4.94 10.15 0.35
C GLY A 114 -5.84 11.38 0.53
N GLU A 115 -6.30 11.63 1.76
CA GLU A 115 -7.14 12.79 2.09
C GLU A 115 -6.43 14.12 1.80
N LEU A 116 -5.17 14.27 2.23
CA LEU A 116 -4.38 15.46 1.94
C LEU A 116 -4.18 15.68 0.45
N ASN A 117 -3.96 14.60 -0.32
CA ASN A 117 -3.78 14.72 -1.76
C ASN A 117 -5.09 15.13 -2.45
N GLN A 118 -6.24 14.60 -2.02
CA GLN A 118 -7.55 15.03 -2.50
C GLN A 118 -7.82 16.51 -2.20
N GLN A 119 -7.52 16.98 -0.99
CA GLN A 119 -7.66 18.39 -0.63
C GLN A 119 -6.80 19.28 -1.53
N ARG A 120 -5.54 18.89 -1.81
CA ARG A 120 -4.67 19.62 -2.76
C ARG A 120 -5.21 19.60 -4.18
N HIS A 121 -5.79 18.48 -4.64
CA HIS A 121 -6.41 18.40 -5.97
C HIS A 121 -7.56 19.41 -6.10
N VAL A 122 -8.45 19.47 -5.11
CA VAL A 122 -9.57 20.41 -5.09
C VAL A 122 -9.07 21.86 -5.07
N GLU A 123 -8.09 22.16 -4.23
CA GLU A 123 -7.52 23.51 -4.14
C GLU A 123 -6.86 23.94 -5.46
N LYS A 124 -6.09 23.06 -6.11
CA LYS A 124 -5.53 23.31 -7.45
C LYS A 124 -6.62 23.65 -8.47
N LEU A 125 -7.75 22.95 -8.43
CA LEU A 125 -8.87 23.19 -9.35
C LEU A 125 -9.53 24.55 -9.08
N HIS A 126 -9.76 24.90 -7.81
CA HIS A 126 -10.26 26.23 -7.45
C HIS A 126 -9.32 27.33 -7.94
N GLN A 127 -8.00 27.18 -7.76
CA GLN A 127 -7.02 28.15 -8.24
C GLN A 127 -7.00 28.23 -9.78
N HIS A 128 -7.03 27.08 -10.46
CA HIS A 128 -7.01 27.02 -11.92
C HIS A 128 -8.26 27.64 -12.56
N PHE A 129 -9.44 27.37 -12.01
CA PHE A 129 -10.71 27.85 -12.56
C PHE A 129 -11.15 29.21 -12.00
N GLY A 130 -10.44 29.76 -11.01
CA GLY A 130 -10.67 31.11 -10.49
C GLY A 130 -11.76 31.21 -9.43
N GLY A 131 -11.87 30.21 -8.56
CA GLY A 131 -12.77 30.16 -7.40
C GLY A 131 -13.77 29.01 -7.42
N SER A 132 -14.44 28.79 -6.30
CA SER A 132 -15.43 27.72 -6.10
C SER A 132 -16.60 27.83 -7.08
N ASP A 133 -17.18 29.03 -7.23
CA ASP A 133 -18.41 29.23 -8.00
C ASP A 133 -18.18 28.95 -9.49
N ARG A 134 -17.02 29.36 -10.01
CA ARG A 134 -16.64 29.09 -11.40
C ARG A 134 -16.28 27.62 -11.61
N TRP A 135 -15.65 26.99 -10.63
CA TRP A 135 -15.35 25.57 -10.66
C TRP A 135 -16.62 24.72 -10.70
N ASP A 136 -17.63 25.03 -9.88
CA ASP A 136 -18.89 24.28 -9.86
C ASP A 136 -19.62 24.34 -11.21
N GLU A 137 -19.58 25.48 -11.89
CA GLU A 137 -20.14 25.63 -13.23
C GLU A 137 -19.36 24.80 -14.26
N VAL A 138 -18.03 24.90 -14.27
CA VAL A 138 -17.17 24.13 -15.18
C VAL A 138 -17.33 22.64 -14.94
N LYS A 139 -17.41 22.20 -13.68
CA LYS A 139 -17.59 20.79 -13.31
C LYS A 139 -18.87 20.20 -13.92
N ARG A 140 -19.98 20.93 -13.91
CA ARG A 140 -21.24 20.50 -14.55
C ARG A 140 -21.09 20.33 -16.06
N GLN A 141 -20.42 21.28 -16.71
CA GLN A 141 -20.19 21.24 -18.15
C GLN A 141 -19.28 20.06 -18.54
N LEU A 142 -18.21 19.83 -17.78
CA LEU A 142 -17.29 18.71 -17.98
C LEU A 142 -17.95 17.36 -17.77
N ASP A 143 -18.83 17.21 -16.76
CA ASP A 143 -19.56 15.96 -16.52
C ASP A 143 -20.56 15.66 -17.65
N ALA A 144 -21.32 16.66 -18.10
CA ALA A 144 -22.25 16.51 -19.20
C ALA A 144 -21.54 16.18 -20.52
N TRP A 145 -20.46 16.90 -20.83
CA TRP A 145 -19.63 16.63 -22.01
C TRP A 145 -18.95 15.27 -21.93
N GLY A 146 -18.38 14.92 -20.77
CA GLY A 146 -17.71 13.65 -20.54
C GLY A 146 -18.63 12.46 -20.76
N LYS A 147 -19.85 12.49 -20.21
CA LYS A 147 -20.86 11.44 -20.39
C LYS A 147 -21.33 11.30 -21.84
N ALA A 148 -21.32 12.38 -22.60
CA ALA A 148 -21.72 12.38 -24.00
C ALA A 148 -20.61 11.90 -24.96
N ASN A 149 -19.33 12.07 -24.60
CA ASN A 149 -18.20 11.87 -25.52
C ASN A 149 -17.21 10.78 -25.08
N LEU A 150 -17.25 10.32 -23.83
CA LEU A 150 -16.31 9.36 -23.27
C LEU A 150 -17.05 8.19 -22.63
N SER A 151 -16.39 7.04 -22.52
CA SER A 151 -16.89 5.93 -21.70
C SER A 151 -16.82 6.28 -20.21
N GLU A 152 -17.68 5.65 -19.41
CA GLU A 152 -17.72 5.84 -17.96
C GLU A 152 -16.36 5.53 -17.30
N GLU A 153 -15.64 4.52 -17.80
CA GLU A 153 -14.31 4.15 -17.32
C GLU A 153 -13.28 5.25 -17.57
N VAL A 154 -13.25 5.83 -18.78
CA VAL A 154 -12.32 6.90 -19.15
C VAL A 154 -12.65 8.19 -18.41
N LEU A 155 -13.93 8.52 -18.29
CA LEU A 155 -14.38 9.70 -17.54
C LEU A 155 -14.00 9.59 -16.05
N THR A 156 -14.20 8.41 -15.45
CA THR A 156 -13.81 8.15 -14.06
C THR A 156 -12.30 8.24 -13.86
N ALA A 157 -11.52 7.67 -14.80
CA ALA A 157 -10.06 7.74 -14.75
C ALA A 157 -9.55 9.19 -14.84
N LEU A 158 -10.04 9.98 -15.81
CA LEU A 158 -9.65 11.39 -15.96
C LEU A 158 -10.14 12.27 -14.80
N GLY A 159 -11.32 11.99 -14.27
CA GLY A 159 -11.91 12.73 -13.14
C GLY A 159 -11.22 12.48 -11.79
N SER A 160 -10.37 11.45 -11.68
CA SER A 160 -9.69 11.08 -10.42
C SER A 160 -8.51 11.99 -10.06
N SER A 161 -8.06 12.87 -10.96
CA SER A 161 -6.91 13.75 -10.76
C SER A 161 -7.19 15.17 -11.27
N ALA A 162 -6.53 16.18 -10.67
CA ALA A 162 -6.68 17.56 -11.10
C ALA A 162 -6.17 17.76 -12.53
N GLU A 163 -5.04 17.15 -12.87
CA GLU A 163 -4.44 17.20 -14.20
C GLU A 163 -5.33 16.53 -15.25
N GLY A 164 -6.02 15.44 -14.92
CA GLY A 164 -6.98 14.77 -15.79
C GLY A 164 -8.22 15.62 -16.05
N ILE A 165 -8.72 16.34 -15.05
CA ILE A 165 -9.81 17.32 -15.22
C ILE A 165 -9.40 18.48 -16.12
N VAL A 166 -8.17 19.00 -15.97
CA VAL A 166 -7.64 20.04 -16.88
C VAL A 166 -7.48 19.50 -18.31
N ALA A 167 -7.05 18.24 -18.47
CA ALA A 167 -7.00 17.60 -19.78
C ALA A 167 -8.40 17.45 -20.40
N LEU A 168 -9.38 17.02 -19.62
CA LEU A 168 -10.79 16.92 -20.04
C LEU A 168 -11.33 18.27 -20.52
N GLU A 169 -10.98 19.34 -19.81
CA GLU A 169 -11.36 20.70 -20.18
C GLU A 169 -10.73 21.16 -21.50
N ARG A 170 -9.44 20.85 -21.71
CA ARG A 170 -8.78 21.10 -22.99
C ARG A 170 -9.40 20.32 -24.13
N MET A 171 -9.79 19.07 -23.92
CA MET A 171 -10.48 18.26 -24.93
C MET A 171 -11.84 18.86 -25.29
N MET A 172 -12.62 19.27 -24.29
CA MET A 172 -13.91 19.95 -24.50
C MET A 172 -13.75 21.26 -25.29
N ARG A 173 -12.73 22.08 -24.97
CA ARG A 173 -12.49 23.36 -25.65
C ARG A 173 -11.90 23.22 -27.05
N SER A 174 -11.07 22.20 -27.28
CA SER A 174 -10.32 22.05 -28.54
C SER A 174 -11.14 21.48 -29.68
N GLY A 175 -12.37 20.99 -29.42
CA GLY A 175 -13.26 20.51 -30.47
C GLY A 175 -12.63 19.37 -31.29
N GLU A 176 -12.44 18.21 -30.63
CA GLU A 176 -12.10 16.90 -31.22
C GLU A 176 -10.70 16.71 -31.84
N PRO A 177 -10.14 15.47 -31.83
CA PRO A 177 -10.67 14.33 -32.58
C PRO A 177 -11.30 13.27 -31.67
N GLY A 178 -12.48 12.78 -32.05
CA GLY A 178 -13.08 11.58 -31.46
C GLY A 178 -12.08 10.42 -31.46
N LEU A 179 -11.71 9.94 -30.27
CA LEU A 179 -11.02 8.67 -30.10
C LEU A 179 -12.05 7.54 -30.23
N GLY A 180 -12.55 7.33 -31.44
CA GLY A 180 -13.55 6.31 -31.76
C GLY A 180 -13.64 6.05 -33.26
N LEU A 181 -13.05 4.92 -33.69
CA LEU A 181 -13.13 4.30 -35.02
C LEU A 181 -12.79 5.17 -36.24
N GLN A 182 -11.63 4.87 -36.86
CA GLN A 182 -11.28 5.07 -38.27
C GLN A 182 -12.34 5.80 -39.13
N SER A 183 -12.40 7.12 -39.04
CA SER A 183 -13.05 7.91 -40.08
C SER A 183 -12.07 8.01 -41.24
N ALA A 184 -12.36 7.27 -42.31
CA ALA A 184 -11.71 7.49 -43.59
C ALA A 184 -11.91 8.98 -43.99
N PRO A 185 -10.91 9.65 -44.59
CA PRO A 185 -11.00 11.06 -44.91
C PRO A 185 -12.24 11.37 -45.78
N GLU A 186 -13.07 12.31 -45.32
CA GLU A 186 -14.39 12.72 -45.83
C GLU A 186 -14.42 13.30 -47.26
N ASN A 187 -13.45 13.01 -48.12
CA ASN A 187 -13.40 13.57 -49.47
C ASN A 187 -12.84 12.62 -50.53
N MET A 188 -13.07 11.31 -50.37
CA MET A 188 -12.90 10.37 -51.49
C MET A 188 -14.26 10.04 -52.12
N PRO A 189 -14.37 10.11 -53.46
CA PRO A 189 -15.57 9.69 -54.19
C PRO A 189 -15.84 8.21 -53.90
N GLN A 190 -17.05 7.88 -53.45
CA GLN A 190 -17.42 6.49 -53.13
C GLN A 190 -18.15 5.80 -54.29
N THR A 191 -18.55 6.55 -55.32
CA THR A 191 -19.38 6.04 -56.42
C THR A 191 -18.82 6.35 -57.81
N GLU A 192 -19.22 5.56 -58.81
CA GLU A 192 -18.86 5.79 -60.22
C GLU A 192 -19.39 7.14 -60.75
N ALA A 193 -20.50 7.63 -60.18
CA ALA A 193 -21.07 8.94 -60.53
C ALA A 193 -20.13 10.09 -60.13
N ASP A 194 -19.53 10.01 -58.95
CA ASP A 194 -18.57 11.01 -58.46
C ASP A 194 -17.30 11.03 -59.32
N LEU A 195 -16.81 9.86 -59.77
CA LEU A 195 -15.67 9.75 -60.68
C LEU A 195 -15.93 10.46 -62.01
N LYS A 196 -17.12 10.29 -62.60
CA LYS A 196 -17.51 10.97 -63.85
C LYS A 196 -17.55 12.48 -63.67
N GLN A 197 -18.00 12.95 -62.51
CA GLN A 197 -18.04 14.37 -62.19
C GLN A 197 -16.62 14.97 -62.03
N MET A 198 -15.68 14.22 -61.45
CA MET A 198 -14.28 14.65 -61.36
C MET A 198 -13.60 14.72 -62.73
N VAL A 199 -13.90 13.81 -63.65
CA VAL A 199 -13.36 13.84 -65.02
C VAL A 199 -13.94 15.01 -65.82
N ALA A 200 -15.19 15.40 -65.54
CA ALA A 200 -15.83 16.55 -66.17
C ALA A 200 -15.32 17.91 -65.65
N ASP A 201 -14.65 17.94 -64.49
CA ASP A 201 -14.11 19.19 -63.91
C ASP A 201 -13.06 19.81 -64.86
N PRO A 202 -13.18 21.11 -65.21
CA PRO A 202 -12.20 21.82 -66.04
C PRO A 202 -10.74 21.72 -65.54
N ARG A 203 -10.53 21.49 -64.24
CA ARG A 203 -9.19 21.27 -63.67
C ARG A 203 -8.50 20.01 -64.24
N TYR A 204 -9.28 19.00 -64.59
CA TYR A 204 -8.78 17.76 -65.19
C TYR A 204 -8.36 17.94 -66.65
N TRP A 205 -9.19 18.54 -67.51
CA TRP A 205 -8.93 18.57 -68.96
C TRP A 205 -8.44 19.92 -69.50
N ARG A 206 -8.80 21.05 -68.88
CA ARG A 206 -8.41 22.41 -69.32
C ARG A 206 -7.14 22.89 -68.62
N GLN A 207 -7.05 22.74 -67.29
CA GLN A 207 -5.87 23.17 -66.52
C GLN A 207 -4.82 22.08 -66.40
N ARG A 208 -5.24 20.82 -66.59
CA ARG A 208 -4.39 19.62 -66.46
C ARG A 208 -3.56 19.62 -65.17
N ASP A 209 -4.20 19.98 -64.06
CA ASP A 209 -3.54 20.08 -62.76
C ASP A 209 -2.98 18.70 -62.35
N PRO A 210 -1.65 18.57 -62.18
CA PRO A 210 -1.02 17.30 -61.81
C PRO A 210 -1.56 16.71 -60.49
N ALA A 211 -1.87 17.56 -59.50
CA ALA A 211 -2.36 17.12 -58.20
C ALA A 211 -3.82 16.67 -58.25
N TYR A 212 -4.62 17.22 -59.17
CA TYR A 212 -5.99 16.78 -59.38
C TYR A 212 -6.04 15.49 -60.20
N MET A 213 -5.20 15.37 -61.23
CA MET A 213 -5.06 14.13 -62.02
C MET A 213 -4.61 12.94 -61.18
N ALA A 214 -3.67 13.14 -60.24
CA ALA A 214 -3.23 12.10 -59.32
C ALA A 214 -4.40 11.58 -58.46
N ARG A 215 -5.23 12.49 -57.93
CA ARG A 215 -6.43 12.14 -57.14
C ARG A 215 -7.48 11.39 -57.97
N VAL A 216 -7.72 11.80 -59.21
CA VAL A 216 -8.63 11.10 -60.12
C VAL A 216 -8.12 9.68 -60.42
N ASN A 217 -6.83 9.53 -60.71
CA ASN A 217 -6.22 8.23 -60.98
C ASN A 217 -6.27 7.28 -59.78
N GLU A 218 -6.02 7.79 -58.57
CA GLU A 218 -6.11 7.02 -57.33
C GLU A 218 -7.55 6.56 -57.06
N ALA A 219 -8.51 7.46 -57.28
CA ALA A 219 -9.94 7.14 -57.16
C ALA A 219 -10.40 6.08 -58.19
N PHE A 220 -9.92 6.15 -59.44
CA PHE A 220 -10.20 5.13 -60.47
C PHE A 220 -9.59 3.76 -60.13
N LYS A 221 -8.34 3.72 -59.66
CA LYS A 221 -7.67 2.47 -59.23
C LYS A 221 -8.43 1.78 -58.09
N ARG A 222 -8.99 2.57 -57.18
CA ARG A 222 -9.76 2.07 -56.04
C ARG A 222 -11.15 1.57 -56.43
N ALA A 223 -11.79 2.21 -57.40
CA ALA A 223 -13.10 1.79 -57.90
C ALA A 223 -13.03 0.58 -58.85
N TYR A 224 -11.94 0.41 -59.59
CA TYR A 224 -11.74 -0.72 -60.52
C TYR A 224 -10.44 -1.49 -60.26
N PRO A 225 -10.31 -2.19 -59.11
CA PRO A 225 -9.08 -2.90 -58.77
C PRO A 225 -8.82 -4.19 -59.59
N ASN A 226 -9.73 -4.62 -60.48
CA ASN A 226 -9.70 -5.96 -61.09
C ASN A 226 -10.07 -6.02 -62.60
N LYS A 227 -9.66 -5.03 -63.40
CA LYS A 227 -9.63 -5.16 -64.87
C LYS A 227 -8.26 -4.69 -65.41
N GLY A 228 -7.30 -5.61 -65.35
CA GLY A 228 -6.12 -5.63 -66.22
C GLY A 228 -6.36 -6.63 -67.36
#